data_AF-A0A2P5Z825-F1
#
_entry.id   AF-A0A2P5Z825-F1
#
_cell.length_a   1.000
_cell.length_b   1.000
_cell.length_c   1.000
_cell.angle_alpha   90.00
_cell.angle_beta   90.00
_cell.angle_gamma   90.00
#
_symmetry.space_group_name_H-M   'P 1'
#
loop_
_entity.id
_entity.type
_entity.pdbx_description
1 polymer ?
#
loop_
_entity_poly.entity_id
_entity_poly.type
_entity_poly.pdbx_seq_one_letter_code
_entity_poly.pdbx_strand_id
1 'polypeptide(L)'
;MPTSTAAFPFTRPHLPLALVLSTAALVAAAPARAMLHYEGIAYAADSKQVLYRESHWVRDDGARVVLYQCADGSAFARKRVDDGSAAPDFELIDARSGYREGVRRSGGGREMFSQAKGQAERRAPLPKSEQAQVIDAGFDAYLRQRWDSLGSGAPQRIAFALPSELRTLDFRITPGPADAEVQRYTLSLAAWYGTLLPDLSVAYARQDRRLLEFRGVGNIRDARGRYPTVRIEFPERLRGQADAGAWEQALQQPLVAQCSAR
;
A
#
# COMPACT_ATOMS: atom_id res chain seq x y z
N MET A 1 -37.26 -43.34 83.16
CA MET A 1 -36.82 -43.17 81.77
C MET A 1 -35.59 -42.26 81.77
N PRO A 2 -34.48 -42.66 81.14
CA PRO A 2 -33.11 -42.16 81.40
C PRO A 2 -32.79 -40.96 80.47
N THR A 3 -31.71 -40.16 80.55
CA THR A 3 -30.32 -40.28 81.03
C THR A 3 -29.77 -38.84 81.02
N SER A 4 -29.25 -38.32 82.13
CA SER A 4 -27.83 -38.04 82.40
C SER A 4 -26.99 -37.33 81.32
N THR A 5 -26.27 -36.31 81.81
CA THR A 5 -24.82 -35.99 81.64
C THR A 5 -24.38 -34.77 80.82
N ALA A 6 -23.70 -33.89 81.56
CA ALA A 6 -22.40 -33.23 81.34
C ALA A 6 -22.23 -32.09 80.31
N ALA A 7 -21.66 -31.01 80.86
CA ALA A 7 -20.95 -29.95 80.19
C ALA A 7 -19.63 -30.45 79.57
N PHE A 8 -19.25 -29.87 78.41
CA PHE A 8 -17.89 -29.88 77.87
C PHE A 8 -17.55 -28.50 77.26
N PRO A 9 -16.26 -28.12 77.24
CA PRO A 9 -15.85 -26.72 77.12
C PRO A 9 -15.54 -26.27 75.68
N PHE A 10 -15.42 -24.95 75.55
CA PHE A 10 -15.01 -24.15 74.41
C PHE A 10 -13.89 -24.74 73.54
N THR A 11 -14.13 -24.77 72.23
CA THR A 11 -13.09 -24.75 71.18
C THR A 11 -13.54 -23.83 70.05
N ARG A 12 -12.76 -22.78 69.79
CA ARG A 12 -12.97 -21.80 68.71
C ARG A 12 -12.63 -22.44 67.35
N PRO A 13 -13.52 -22.42 66.35
CA PRO A 13 -13.12 -22.70 64.99
C PRO A 13 -12.56 -21.43 64.35
N HIS A 14 -11.28 -21.48 63.97
CA HIS A 14 -10.64 -20.47 63.14
C HIS A 14 -11.31 -20.44 61.76
N LEU A 15 -11.87 -19.30 61.36
CA LEU A 15 -12.29 -19.04 59.99
C LEU A 15 -11.02 -18.97 59.11
N PRO A 16 -10.82 -19.85 58.11
CA PRO A 16 -9.76 -19.63 57.14
C PRO A 16 -10.18 -18.46 56.23
N LEU A 17 -9.46 -17.35 56.38
CA LEU A 17 -9.44 -16.21 55.48
C LEU A 17 -8.92 -16.70 54.11
N ALA A 18 -9.83 -17.11 53.22
CA ALA A 18 -9.48 -17.44 51.85
C ALA A 18 -9.14 -16.14 51.10
N LEU A 19 -7.84 -15.85 51.07
CA LEU A 19 -7.24 -14.77 50.30
C LEU A 19 -7.48 -15.06 48.81
N VAL A 20 -8.46 -14.40 48.20
CA VAL A 20 -8.63 -14.40 46.74
C VAL A 20 -7.47 -13.61 46.16
N LEU A 21 -6.42 -14.33 45.75
CA LEU A 21 -5.30 -13.77 45.01
C LEU A 21 -5.82 -13.40 43.60
N SER A 22 -6.23 -12.15 43.41
CA SER A 22 -6.49 -11.59 42.08
C SER A 22 -5.16 -11.54 41.31
N THR A 23 -4.85 -12.61 40.58
CA THR A 23 -3.80 -12.60 39.55
C THR A 23 -4.23 -11.61 38.47
N ALA A 24 -3.78 -10.36 38.59
CA ALA A 24 -3.77 -9.42 37.48
C ALA A 24 -2.82 -9.98 36.42
N ALA A 25 -3.39 -10.65 35.41
CA ALA A 25 -2.63 -11.00 34.23
C ALA A 25 -2.21 -9.71 33.53
N LEU A 26 -0.96 -9.28 33.77
CA LEU A 26 -0.30 -8.29 32.94
C LEU A 26 -0.19 -8.91 31.54
N VAL A 27 -1.15 -8.63 30.68
CA VAL A 27 -0.98 -8.83 29.24
C VAL A 27 0.11 -7.86 28.84
N ALA A 28 1.35 -8.35 28.74
CA ALA A 28 2.44 -7.60 28.14
C ALA A 28 2.04 -7.34 26.68
N ALA A 29 1.56 -6.14 26.40
CA ALA A 29 1.34 -5.69 25.04
C ALA A 29 2.70 -5.78 24.34
N ALA A 30 2.81 -6.69 23.36
CA ALA A 30 3.99 -6.74 22.51
C ALA A 30 4.23 -5.34 21.94
N PRO A 31 5.48 -4.84 21.90
CA PRO A 31 5.76 -3.52 21.36
C PRO A 31 5.21 -3.47 19.94
N ALA A 32 4.34 -2.51 19.67
CA ALA A 32 3.84 -2.29 18.32
C ALA A 32 5.05 -2.06 17.42
N ARG A 33 5.25 -2.93 16.43
CA ARG A 33 6.33 -2.75 15.46
C ARG A 33 6.11 -1.41 14.75
N ALA A 34 7.10 -0.53 14.85
CA ALA A 34 7.07 0.74 14.14
C ALA A 34 7.11 0.44 12.63
N MET A 35 6.13 0.99 11.93
CA MET A 35 5.95 0.87 10.49
C MET A 35 6.32 2.19 9.85
N LEU A 36 6.80 2.14 8.62
CA LEU A 36 7.07 3.36 7.88
C LEU A 36 5.75 4.03 7.49
N HIS A 37 5.64 5.33 7.72
CA HIS A 37 4.54 6.16 7.22
C HIS A 37 5.08 7.34 6.41
N TYR A 38 4.46 7.65 5.28
CA TYR A 38 4.77 8.83 4.50
C TYR A 38 3.62 9.29 3.62
N GLU A 39 3.62 10.58 3.26
CA GLU A 39 2.63 11.19 2.39
C GLU A 39 3.18 11.50 0.99
N GLY A 40 2.31 11.40 -0.01
CA GLY A 40 2.49 11.87 -1.37
C GLY A 40 1.48 12.97 -1.70
N ILE A 41 1.89 13.96 -2.50
CA ILE A 41 1.00 15.04 -2.97
C ILE A 41 0.92 14.96 -4.49
N ALA A 42 -0.25 14.59 -5.01
CA ALA A 42 -0.48 14.47 -6.44
C ALA A 42 -0.99 15.79 -7.02
N TYR A 43 -0.23 16.36 -7.95
CA TYR A 43 -0.59 17.55 -8.72
C TYR A 43 -0.98 17.16 -10.14
N ALA A 44 -1.81 17.99 -10.78
CA ALA A 44 -1.92 17.95 -12.24
C ALA A 44 -0.54 18.25 -12.85
N ALA A 45 -0.14 17.51 -13.88
CA ALA A 45 1.24 17.45 -14.36
C ALA A 45 1.94 18.82 -14.52
N ASP A 46 1.23 19.82 -15.04
CA ASP A 46 1.79 21.11 -15.42
C ASP A 46 1.24 22.28 -14.60
N SER A 47 0.62 21.99 -13.45
CA SER A 47 0.13 23.03 -12.55
C SER A 47 0.41 22.72 -11.08
N LYS A 48 0.09 23.68 -10.21
CA LYS A 48 0.11 23.51 -8.75
C LYS A 48 -1.23 23.02 -8.20
N GLN A 49 -2.15 22.63 -9.07
CA GLN A 49 -3.45 22.11 -8.66
C GLN A 49 -3.25 20.73 -8.03
N VAL A 50 -3.52 20.62 -6.72
CA VAL A 50 -3.58 19.34 -6.03
C VAL A 50 -4.82 18.58 -6.49
N LEU A 51 -4.62 17.35 -6.94
CA LEU A 51 -5.70 16.44 -7.34
C LEU A 51 -6.12 15.55 -6.17
N TYR A 52 -5.15 15.03 -5.42
CA TYR A 52 -5.36 14.21 -4.23
C TYR A 52 -4.07 14.12 -3.41
N ARG A 53 -4.18 13.57 -2.20
CA ARG A 53 -3.03 13.17 -1.36
C ARG A 53 -3.00 11.66 -1.23
N GLU A 54 -1.82 11.10 -1.01
CA GLU A 54 -1.63 9.68 -0.76
C GLU A 54 -0.97 9.47 0.60
N SER A 55 -1.64 8.78 1.51
CA SER A 55 -1.05 8.40 2.80
C SER A 55 -0.66 6.93 2.76
N HIS A 56 0.62 6.63 2.98
CA HIS A 56 1.19 5.29 2.89
C HIS A 56 1.55 4.77 4.29
N TRP A 57 1.19 3.52 4.57
CA TRP A 57 1.70 2.73 5.70
C TRP A 57 2.40 1.51 5.14
N VAL A 58 3.65 1.26 5.53
CA VAL A 58 4.50 0.19 4.98
C VAL A 58 5.12 -0.62 6.11
N ARG A 59 4.89 -1.93 6.08
CA ARG A 59 5.48 -2.90 6.99
C ARG A 59 6.90 -3.29 6.55
N ASP A 60 7.64 -3.92 7.44
CA ASP A 60 9.02 -4.40 7.16
C ASP A 60 9.08 -5.44 6.03
N ASP A 61 8.04 -6.26 5.88
CA ASP A 61 7.88 -7.21 4.77
C ASP A 61 7.48 -6.54 3.44
N GLY A 62 7.30 -5.21 3.46
CA GLY A 62 6.92 -4.37 2.34
C GLY A 62 5.42 -4.34 2.06
N ALA A 63 4.60 -5.09 2.81
CA ALA A 63 3.15 -4.96 2.73
C ALA A 63 2.73 -3.51 2.97
N ARG A 64 1.78 -3.02 2.17
CA ARG A 64 1.44 -1.60 2.13
C ARG A 64 -0.07 -1.37 2.09
N VAL A 65 -0.52 -0.37 2.83
CA VAL A 65 -1.83 0.25 2.68
C VAL A 65 -1.63 1.69 2.22
N VAL A 66 -2.39 2.11 1.21
CA VAL A 66 -2.41 3.48 0.73
C VAL A 66 -3.83 4.00 0.81
N LEU A 67 -4.03 5.16 1.44
CA LEU A 67 -5.28 5.91 1.35
C LEU A 67 -5.10 7.09 0.42
N TYR A 68 -6.00 7.20 -0.55
CA TYR A 68 -6.09 8.37 -1.43
C TYR A 68 -7.15 9.30 -0.88
N GLN A 69 -6.76 10.55 -0.63
CA GLN A 69 -7.55 11.50 0.15
C GLN A 69 -7.91 12.74 -0.67
N CYS A 70 -9.10 13.25 -0.41
CA CYS A 70 -9.57 14.55 -0.87
C CYS A 70 -8.75 15.68 -0.21
N ALA A 71 -8.94 16.91 -0.68
CA ALA A 71 -8.26 18.07 -0.08
C ALA A 71 -8.62 18.30 1.39
N ASP A 72 -9.79 17.85 1.83
CA ASP A 72 -10.25 17.91 3.23
C ASP A 72 -9.74 16.75 4.12
N GLY A 73 -8.96 15.81 3.56
CA GLY A 73 -8.41 14.65 4.29
C GLY A 73 -9.30 13.40 4.25
N SER A 74 -10.54 13.50 3.74
CA SER A 74 -11.41 12.34 3.62
C SER A 74 -10.86 11.33 2.61
N ALA A 75 -10.71 10.06 3.02
CA ALA A 75 -10.27 9.00 2.12
C ALA A 75 -11.39 8.64 1.13
N PHE A 76 -11.08 8.55 -0.16
CA PHE A 76 -12.03 8.18 -1.21
C PHE A 76 -11.63 6.88 -1.94
N ALA A 77 -10.35 6.51 -1.88
CA ALA A 77 -9.86 5.24 -2.42
C ALA A 77 -8.86 4.61 -1.46
N ARG A 78 -8.74 3.29 -1.53
CA ARG A 78 -7.76 2.51 -0.76
C ARG A 78 -7.07 1.51 -1.66
N LYS A 79 -5.76 1.40 -1.51
CA LYS A 79 -4.95 0.33 -2.10
C LYS A 79 -4.31 -0.53 -1.02
N ARG A 80 -4.34 -1.85 -1.22
CA ARG A 80 -3.66 -2.85 -0.40
C ARG A 80 -2.66 -3.59 -1.28
N VAL A 81 -1.44 -3.75 -0.81
CA VAL A 81 -0.36 -4.47 -1.48
C VAL A 81 0.19 -5.49 -0.48
N ASP A 82 0.29 -6.74 -0.88
CA ASP A 82 0.52 -7.85 0.05
C ASP A 82 1.97 -7.98 0.50
N ASP A 83 2.94 -7.56 -0.32
CA ASP A 83 4.37 -7.64 -0.01
C ASP A 83 5.22 -6.60 -0.75
N GLY A 84 6.51 -6.53 -0.41
CA GLY A 84 7.51 -5.66 -1.03
C GLY A 84 8.23 -6.23 -2.25
N SER A 85 7.68 -7.25 -2.93
CA SER A 85 8.27 -7.83 -4.13
C SER A 85 8.05 -6.92 -5.36
N ALA A 86 8.70 -7.25 -6.48
CA ALA A 86 8.48 -6.55 -7.74
C ALA A 86 7.09 -6.86 -8.36
N ALA A 87 6.48 -7.98 -8.00
CA ALA A 87 5.22 -8.43 -8.57
C ALA A 87 4.24 -8.89 -7.47
N PRO A 88 3.84 -7.99 -6.56
CA PRO A 88 2.93 -8.31 -5.46
C PRO A 88 1.51 -8.54 -5.96
N ASP A 89 0.72 -9.26 -5.15
CA ASP A 89 -0.73 -9.18 -5.23
C ASP A 89 -1.19 -7.84 -4.62
N PHE A 90 -2.25 -7.27 -5.20
CA PHE A 90 -2.78 -5.99 -4.74
C PHE A 90 -4.27 -5.82 -5.08
N GLU A 91 -4.92 -4.93 -4.36
CA GLU A 91 -6.28 -4.47 -4.64
C GLU A 91 -6.36 -2.95 -4.51
N LEU A 92 -6.93 -2.29 -5.50
CA LEU A 92 -7.34 -0.88 -5.44
C LEU A 92 -8.87 -0.80 -5.49
N ILE A 93 -9.46 0.02 -4.62
CA ILE A 93 -10.88 0.36 -4.59
C ILE A 93 -11.03 1.88 -4.60
N ASP A 94 -11.82 2.44 -5.52
CA ASP A 94 -12.21 3.85 -5.56
C ASP A 94 -13.72 4.00 -5.36
N ALA A 95 -14.14 4.52 -4.20
CA ALA A 95 -15.54 4.65 -3.83
C ALA A 95 -16.28 5.74 -4.63
N ARG A 96 -15.58 6.70 -5.24
CA ARG A 96 -16.20 7.76 -6.05
C ARG A 96 -16.78 7.20 -7.34
N SER A 97 -15.99 6.35 -7.99
CA SER A 97 -16.38 5.70 -9.24
C SER A 97 -17.01 4.34 -9.04
N GLY A 98 -16.89 3.74 -7.84
CA GLY A 98 -17.25 2.34 -7.57
C GLY A 98 -16.35 1.35 -8.31
N TYR A 99 -15.13 1.77 -8.66
CA TYR A 99 -14.17 0.98 -9.43
C TYR A 99 -13.29 0.13 -8.52
N ARG A 100 -12.93 -1.07 -9.01
CA ARG A 100 -11.98 -1.97 -8.37
C ARG A 100 -11.03 -2.57 -9.40
N GLU A 101 -9.77 -2.79 -9.02
CA GLU A 101 -8.83 -3.57 -9.82
C GLU A 101 -7.74 -4.20 -8.96
N GLY A 102 -7.02 -5.17 -9.51
CA GLY A 102 -5.92 -5.80 -8.80
C GLY A 102 -5.37 -7.06 -9.44
N VAL A 103 -4.47 -7.70 -8.70
CA VAL A 103 -3.94 -9.03 -8.96
C VAL A 103 -4.11 -9.87 -7.70
N ARG A 104 -4.59 -11.11 -7.86
CA ARG A 104 -4.79 -12.05 -6.76
C ARG A 104 -4.44 -13.47 -7.15
N ARG A 105 -4.06 -14.30 -6.16
CA ARG A 105 -4.00 -15.76 -6.32
C ARG A 105 -5.41 -16.35 -6.52
N SER A 106 -5.54 -17.22 -7.51
CA SER A 106 -6.79 -17.92 -7.86
C SER A 106 -6.47 -19.25 -8.54
N GLY A 107 -7.12 -20.34 -8.12
CA GLY A 107 -7.06 -21.64 -8.83
C GLY A 107 -5.66 -22.18 -9.13
N GLY A 108 -4.70 -22.05 -8.21
CA GLY A 108 -3.31 -22.52 -8.38
C GLY A 108 -2.40 -21.56 -9.18
N GLY A 109 -2.93 -20.44 -9.67
CA GLY A 109 -2.17 -19.39 -10.37
C GLY A 109 -2.47 -18.00 -9.80
N ARG A 110 -2.19 -16.99 -10.62
CA ARG A 110 -2.57 -15.59 -10.37
C ARG A 110 -3.45 -15.08 -11.49
N GLU A 111 -4.39 -14.21 -11.16
CA GLU A 111 -5.28 -13.55 -12.11
C GLU A 111 -5.28 -12.04 -11.89
N MET A 112 -5.38 -11.29 -12.99
CA MET A 112 -5.73 -9.88 -12.98
C MET A 112 -7.25 -9.74 -12.96
N PHE A 113 -7.76 -8.73 -12.26
CA PHE A 113 -9.18 -8.41 -12.27
C PHE A 113 -9.41 -6.90 -12.36
N SER A 114 -10.54 -6.52 -12.95
CA SER A 114 -11.06 -5.15 -12.90
C SER A 114 -12.58 -5.13 -12.95
N GLN A 115 -13.18 -4.16 -12.27
CA GLN A 115 -14.62 -4.03 -12.13
C GLN A 115 -15.01 -2.56 -12.10
N ALA A 116 -15.83 -2.14 -13.07
CA ALA A 116 -16.52 -0.86 -13.02
C ALA A 116 -17.83 -0.97 -12.22
N LYS A 117 -18.34 0.16 -11.73
CA LYS A 117 -19.57 0.20 -10.95
C LYS A 117 -20.76 -0.37 -11.73
N GLY A 118 -21.50 -1.27 -11.09
CA GLY A 118 -22.67 -1.92 -11.67
C GLY A 118 -22.36 -2.93 -12.79
N GLN A 119 -21.08 -3.20 -13.06
CA GLN A 119 -20.65 -4.18 -14.06
C GLN A 119 -20.16 -5.46 -13.38
N ALA A 120 -20.24 -6.57 -14.11
CA ALA A 120 -19.59 -7.81 -13.70
C ALA A 120 -18.06 -7.63 -13.65
N GLU A 121 -17.40 -8.30 -12.70
CA GLU A 121 -15.95 -8.30 -12.63
C GLU A 121 -15.37 -9.03 -13.86
N ARG A 122 -14.48 -8.35 -14.58
CA ARG A 122 -13.68 -8.97 -15.64
C ARG A 122 -12.42 -9.54 -15.01
N ARG A 123 -11.97 -10.71 -15.48
CA ARG A 123 -10.74 -11.36 -15.01
C ARG A 123 -10.01 -12.07 -16.14
N ALA A 124 -8.70 -12.17 -16.02
CA ALA A 124 -7.86 -12.95 -16.91
C ALA A 124 -6.65 -13.51 -16.13
N PRO A 125 -6.11 -14.68 -16.50
CA PRO A 125 -4.86 -15.16 -15.92
C PRO A 125 -3.75 -14.13 -16.09
N LEU A 126 -2.89 -13.96 -15.08
CA LEU A 126 -1.66 -13.20 -15.23
C LEU A 126 -0.71 -14.00 -16.14
N PRO A 127 -0.38 -13.52 -17.35
CA PRO A 127 0.44 -14.28 -18.29
C PRO A 127 1.82 -14.55 -17.69
N LYS A 128 2.44 -15.68 -18.01
CA LYS A 128 3.88 -15.87 -17.77
C LYS A 128 4.68 -14.93 -18.67
N SER A 129 5.87 -14.53 -18.24
CA SER A 129 6.76 -13.68 -19.01
C SER A 129 8.21 -14.13 -18.80
N GLU A 130 9.00 -14.04 -19.86
CA GLU A 130 10.46 -14.22 -19.82
C GLU A 130 11.15 -13.02 -19.17
N GLN A 131 10.52 -11.84 -19.21
CA GLN A 131 10.97 -10.63 -18.54
C GLN A 131 10.57 -10.65 -17.07
N ALA A 132 11.27 -9.85 -16.26
CA ALA A 132 10.87 -9.62 -14.88
C ALA A 132 9.47 -9.00 -14.86
N GLN A 133 8.54 -9.65 -14.15
CA GLN A 133 7.20 -9.13 -13.97
C GLN A 133 7.20 -7.99 -12.96
N VAL A 134 6.45 -6.94 -13.27
CA VAL A 134 6.24 -5.79 -12.38
C VAL A 134 4.75 -5.52 -12.26
N ILE A 135 4.28 -5.32 -11.04
CA ILE A 135 2.86 -5.10 -10.74
C ILE A 135 2.73 -3.90 -9.78
N ASP A 136 2.03 -2.85 -10.22
CA ASP A 136 1.69 -1.66 -9.43
C ASP A 136 2.88 -1.12 -8.58
N ALA A 137 2.76 -1.07 -7.25
CA ALA A 137 3.78 -0.57 -6.34
C ALA A 137 5.09 -1.39 -6.38
N GLY A 138 5.05 -2.60 -6.95
CA GLY A 138 6.22 -3.42 -7.20
C GLY A 138 7.23 -2.77 -8.16
N PHE A 139 6.85 -1.74 -8.93
CA PHE A 139 7.81 -0.95 -9.70
C PHE A 139 8.86 -0.26 -8.82
N ASP A 140 8.43 0.33 -7.70
CA ASP A 140 9.33 0.95 -6.73
C ASP A 140 10.29 -0.09 -6.12
N ALA A 141 9.74 -1.24 -5.72
CA ALA A 141 10.53 -2.36 -5.20
C ALA A 141 11.56 -2.85 -6.24
N TYR A 142 11.15 -3.01 -7.50
CA TYR A 142 12.03 -3.44 -8.59
C TYR A 142 13.22 -2.49 -8.76
N LEU A 143 12.98 -1.18 -8.86
CA LEU A 143 14.04 -0.19 -9.02
C LEU A 143 15.03 -0.19 -7.84
N ARG A 144 14.51 -0.26 -6.60
CA ARG A 144 15.34 -0.27 -5.39
C ARG A 144 16.19 -1.54 -5.27
N GLN A 145 15.65 -2.69 -5.66
CA GLN A 145 16.36 -3.98 -5.67
C GLN A 145 17.39 -4.08 -6.80
N ARG A 146 17.14 -3.41 -7.94
CA ARG A 146 18.01 -3.44 -9.13
C ARG A 146 18.90 -2.20 -9.27
N TRP A 147 18.99 -1.38 -8.23
CA TRP A 147 19.61 -0.06 -8.23
C TRP A 147 21.00 -0.05 -8.90
N ASP A 148 21.89 -0.93 -8.46
CA ASP A 148 23.29 -0.96 -8.93
C ASP A 148 23.38 -1.42 -10.40
N SER A 149 22.54 -2.38 -10.81
CA SER A 149 22.46 -2.85 -12.20
C SER A 149 21.82 -1.82 -13.14
N LEU A 150 20.92 -0.97 -12.64
CA LEU A 150 20.33 0.12 -13.39
C LEU A 150 21.30 1.31 -13.50
N GLY A 151 22.10 1.53 -12.46
CA GLY A 151 23.13 2.58 -12.42
C GLY A 151 24.28 2.37 -13.41
N SER A 152 24.54 1.13 -13.84
CA SER A 152 25.57 0.82 -14.84
C SER A 152 25.24 1.27 -16.27
N GLY A 153 24.02 1.78 -16.51
CA GLY A 153 23.62 2.35 -17.79
C GLY A 153 22.85 1.40 -18.72
N ALA A 154 22.81 0.10 -18.41
CA ALA A 154 22.15 -0.89 -19.25
C ALA A 154 20.60 -0.80 -19.12
N PRO A 155 19.87 -0.54 -20.22
CA PRO A 155 18.40 -0.55 -20.18
C PRO A 155 17.85 -1.90 -19.74
N GLN A 156 16.88 -1.91 -18.83
CA GLN A 156 16.23 -3.12 -18.35
C GLN A 156 14.85 -3.24 -18.98
N ARG A 157 14.43 -4.47 -19.32
CA ARG A 157 13.08 -4.75 -19.81
C ARG A 157 12.25 -5.41 -18.73
N ILE A 158 11.02 -4.94 -18.59
CA ILE A 158 10.05 -5.48 -17.64
C ILE A 158 8.72 -5.76 -18.34
N ALA A 159 7.99 -6.72 -17.80
CA ALA A 159 6.63 -7.04 -18.16
C ALA A 159 5.69 -6.43 -17.11
N PHE A 160 5.06 -5.31 -17.43
CA PHE A 160 4.21 -4.56 -16.51
C PHE A 160 2.75 -4.99 -16.64
N ALA A 161 2.15 -5.48 -15.56
CA ALA A 161 0.75 -5.89 -15.54
C ALA A 161 -0.19 -4.69 -15.47
N LEU A 162 -1.23 -4.68 -16.30
CA LEU A 162 -2.27 -3.65 -16.34
C LEU A 162 -3.65 -4.30 -16.13
N PRO A 163 -4.11 -4.45 -14.86
CA PRO A 163 -5.40 -5.07 -14.56
C PRO A 163 -6.62 -4.36 -15.18
N SER A 164 -6.57 -3.04 -15.34
CA SER A 164 -7.59 -2.26 -16.05
C SER A 164 -7.83 -2.73 -17.49
N GLU A 165 -6.78 -3.22 -18.16
CA GLU A 165 -6.81 -3.73 -19.53
C GLU A 165 -6.73 -5.27 -19.62
N LEU A 166 -6.58 -5.94 -18.47
CA LEU A 166 -6.36 -7.39 -18.36
C LEU A 166 -5.23 -7.91 -19.25
N ARG A 167 -4.13 -7.14 -19.34
CA ARG A 167 -2.98 -7.49 -20.16
C ARG A 167 -1.67 -7.05 -19.53
N THR A 168 -0.58 -7.54 -20.10
CA THR A 168 0.79 -7.13 -19.75
C THR A 168 1.39 -6.37 -20.92
N LEU A 169 2.12 -5.29 -20.63
CA LEU A 169 2.89 -4.56 -21.64
C LEU A 169 4.38 -4.60 -21.32
N ASP A 170 5.18 -4.63 -22.37
CA ASP A 170 6.63 -4.57 -22.27
C ASP A 170 7.10 -3.12 -22.17
N PHE A 171 7.78 -2.82 -21.07
CA PHE A 171 8.42 -1.54 -20.86
C PHE A 171 9.93 -1.67 -20.80
N ARG A 172 10.60 -0.58 -21.13
CA ARG A 172 12.03 -0.38 -20.96
C ARG A 172 12.26 0.68 -19.89
N ILE A 173 13.13 0.36 -18.95
CA ILE A 173 13.64 1.29 -17.94
C ILE A 173 15.00 1.79 -18.42
N THR A 174 15.14 3.10 -18.52
CA THR A 174 16.41 3.75 -18.84
C THR A 174 16.80 4.74 -17.74
N PRO A 175 18.09 4.88 -17.42
CA PRO A 175 18.55 5.99 -16.59
C PRO A 175 18.20 7.34 -17.23
N GLY A 176 17.77 8.28 -16.41
CA GLY A 176 17.55 9.68 -16.78
C GLY A 176 18.63 10.61 -16.21
N PRO A 177 18.46 11.94 -16.36
CA PRO A 177 19.37 12.93 -15.78
C PRO A 177 19.52 12.76 -14.27
N ALA A 178 20.77 12.60 -13.82
CA ALA A 178 21.09 12.35 -12.42
C ALA A 178 22.22 13.26 -11.97
N ASP A 179 22.21 13.61 -10.69
CA ASP A 179 23.22 14.45 -10.03
C ASP A 179 23.76 13.73 -8.78
N ALA A 180 24.46 14.45 -7.89
CA ALA A 180 25.05 13.86 -6.68
C ALA A 180 24.01 13.35 -5.66
N GLU A 181 22.79 13.89 -5.67
CA GLU A 181 21.75 13.59 -4.68
C GLU A 181 20.59 12.80 -5.28
N VAL A 182 20.30 12.99 -6.56
CA VAL A 182 19.12 12.45 -7.24
C VAL A 182 19.50 11.54 -8.40
N GLN A 183 18.90 10.35 -8.43
CA GLN A 183 18.90 9.45 -9.59
C GLN A 183 17.51 9.42 -10.22
N ARG A 184 17.43 9.62 -11.53
CA ARG A 184 16.16 9.52 -12.28
C ARG A 184 16.13 8.28 -13.14
N TYR A 185 14.93 7.73 -13.32
CA TYR A 185 14.66 6.66 -14.27
C TYR A 185 13.43 7.03 -15.10
N THR A 186 13.46 6.64 -16.37
CA THR A 186 12.34 6.77 -17.30
C THR A 186 11.85 5.39 -17.67
N LEU A 187 10.53 5.21 -17.64
CA LEU A 187 9.82 4.03 -18.10
C LEU A 187 9.09 4.38 -19.39
N SER A 188 9.52 3.77 -20.50
CA SER A 188 8.94 3.96 -21.83
C SER A 188 8.44 2.62 -22.37
N LEU A 189 7.40 2.63 -23.21
CA LEU A 189 7.03 1.41 -23.95
C LEU A 189 8.23 0.90 -24.77
N ALA A 190 8.39 -0.42 -24.86
CA ALA A 190 9.39 -1.00 -25.75
C ALA A 190 9.09 -0.59 -27.21
N ALA A 191 10.14 -0.27 -27.98
CA ALA A 191 10.16 0.55 -29.20
C ALA A 191 9.14 0.24 -30.31
N TRP A 192 8.42 -0.88 -30.27
CA TRP A 192 7.40 -1.23 -31.25
C TRP A 192 6.04 -0.53 -31.05
N TYR A 193 5.88 0.22 -29.95
CA TYR A 193 4.70 1.04 -29.65
C TYR A 193 5.01 2.52 -29.35
N GLY A 194 6.25 2.96 -29.59
CA GLY A 194 6.90 4.12 -28.97
C GLY A 194 6.38 5.53 -29.30
N THR A 195 5.14 5.70 -29.80
CA THR A 195 4.57 7.01 -30.14
C THR A 195 3.21 7.30 -29.49
N LEU A 196 2.66 6.39 -28.68
CA LEU A 196 1.27 6.48 -28.21
C LEU A 196 1.10 6.87 -26.73
N LEU A 197 2.06 6.57 -25.85
CA LEU A 197 1.98 6.90 -24.43
C LEU A 197 3.14 7.82 -24.02
N PRO A 198 2.86 8.92 -23.29
CA PRO A 198 3.91 9.74 -22.71
C PRO A 198 4.71 8.91 -21.69
N ASP A 199 6.03 9.12 -21.70
CA ASP A 199 6.93 8.44 -20.78
C ASP A 199 6.58 8.74 -19.31
N LEU A 200 6.80 7.75 -18.46
CA LEU A 200 6.75 7.90 -17.00
C LEU A 200 8.16 8.12 -16.49
N SER A 201 8.35 9.06 -15.57
CA SER A 201 9.63 9.30 -14.91
C SER A 201 9.50 9.28 -13.39
N VAL A 202 10.57 8.84 -12.75
CA VAL A 202 10.68 8.77 -11.29
C VAL A 202 12.03 9.32 -10.86
N ALA A 203 12.03 10.07 -9.76
CA ALA A 203 13.24 10.59 -9.13
C ALA A 203 13.41 9.95 -7.75
N TYR A 204 14.64 9.55 -7.44
CA TYR A 204 15.01 8.91 -6.19
C TYR A 204 16.17 9.61 -5.53
N ALA A 205 16.15 9.72 -4.20
CA ALA A 205 17.31 10.10 -3.42
C ALA A 205 18.37 8.98 -3.51
N ARG A 206 19.61 9.34 -3.80
CA ARG A 206 20.72 8.37 -3.92
C ARG A 206 21.13 7.77 -2.59
N GLN A 207 21.04 8.55 -1.51
CA GLN A 207 21.50 8.16 -0.18
C GLN A 207 20.78 6.92 0.36
N ASP A 208 19.46 6.89 0.23
CA ASP A 208 18.59 5.87 0.83
C ASP A 208 17.69 5.16 -0.19
N ARG A 209 17.86 5.48 -1.49
CA ARG A 209 17.06 4.94 -2.60
C ARG A 209 15.57 5.18 -2.41
N ARG A 210 15.19 6.32 -1.81
CA ARG A 210 13.79 6.69 -1.56
C ARG A 210 13.19 7.46 -2.73
N LEU A 211 11.94 7.13 -3.08
CA LEU A 211 11.19 7.85 -4.10
C LEU A 211 10.92 9.29 -3.65
N LEU A 212 11.27 10.25 -4.50
CA LEU A 212 11.09 11.69 -4.29
C LEU A 212 9.97 12.25 -5.14
N GLU A 213 9.91 11.84 -6.41
CA GLU A 213 8.89 12.30 -7.35
C GLU A 213 8.52 11.18 -8.32
N PHE A 214 7.25 11.13 -8.68
CA PHE A 214 6.70 10.40 -9.82
C PHE A 214 6.08 11.39 -10.80
N ARG A 215 6.28 11.22 -12.11
CA ARG A 215 5.59 11.94 -13.16
C ARG A 215 5.15 10.98 -14.25
N GLY A 216 3.87 11.00 -14.62
CA GLY A 216 3.34 10.10 -15.64
C GLY A 216 1.84 9.91 -15.50
N VAL A 217 1.28 8.93 -16.22
CA VAL A 217 -0.13 8.54 -16.08
C VAL A 217 -0.34 7.96 -14.68
N GLY A 218 -1.22 8.57 -13.87
CA GLY A 218 -1.49 8.14 -12.51
C GLY A 218 -2.45 6.94 -12.43
N ASN A 219 -2.48 6.25 -11.29
CA ASN A 219 -3.32 5.07 -11.08
C ASN A 219 -4.74 5.40 -10.59
N ILE A 220 -5.06 6.68 -10.36
CA ILE A 220 -6.37 7.14 -9.89
C ILE A 220 -7.13 7.83 -11.00
N ARG A 221 -8.37 7.38 -11.25
CA ARG A 221 -9.24 7.94 -12.28
C ARG A 221 -9.78 9.31 -11.88
N ASP A 222 -9.93 10.20 -12.86
CA ASP A 222 -10.64 11.47 -12.72
C ASP A 222 -12.18 11.23 -12.70
N ALA A 223 -12.94 12.30 -12.47
CA ALA A 223 -14.41 12.23 -12.47
C ALA A 223 -15.02 11.80 -13.83
N ARG A 224 -14.23 11.80 -14.91
CA ARG A 224 -14.62 11.34 -16.25
C ARG A 224 -14.16 9.90 -16.51
N GLY A 225 -13.58 9.21 -15.51
CA GLY A 225 -13.09 7.84 -15.60
C GLY A 225 -11.74 7.69 -16.31
N ARG A 226 -11.05 8.79 -16.62
CA ARG A 226 -9.75 8.79 -17.32
C ARG A 226 -8.60 8.76 -16.33
N TYR A 227 -7.45 8.23 -16.72
CA TYR A 227 -6.23 8.32 -15.94
C TYR A 227 -5.48 9.61 -16.29
N PRO A 228 -5.44 10.62 -15.39
CA PRO A 228 -4.75 11.87 -15.68
C PRO A 228 -3.23 11.69 -15.58
N THR A 229 -2.49 12.50 -16.33
CA THR A 229 -1.06 12.68 -16.08
C THR A 229 -0.89 13.50 -14.80
N VAL A 230 -0.10 12.97 -13.87
CA VAL A 230 0.14 13.56 -12.56
C VAL A 230 1.63 13.75 -12.31
N ARG A 231 1.94 14.67 -11.39
CA ARG A 231 3.24 14.77 -10.73
C ARG A 231 3.01 14.58 -9.24
N ILE A 232 3.60 13.54 -8.65
CA ILE A 232 3.43 13.19 -7.23
C ILE A 232 4.75 13.45 -6.52
N GLU A 233 4.74 14.33 -5.53
CA GLU A 233 5.90 14.62 -4.68
C GLU A 233 5.82 13.87 -3.35
N PHE A 234 6.94 13.34 -2.86
CA PHE A 234 7.07 12.64 -1.58
C PHE A 234 8.03 13.39 -0.64
N PRO A 235 7.57 14.47 0.00
CA PRO A 235 8.44 15.34 0.78
C PRO A 235 8.86 14.70 2.11
N GLU A 236 10.15 14.82 2.46
CA GLU A 236 10.71 14.23 3.69
C GLU A 236 10.02 14.71 4.97
N ARG A 237 9.57 15.97 5.00
CA ARG A 237 8.84 16.54 6.15
C ARG A 237 7.52 15.82 6.48
N LEU A 238 7.00 15.01 5.56
CA LEU A 238 5.77 14.23 5.75
C LEU A 238 6.07 12.72 5.91
N ARG A 239 7.30 12.37 6.28
CA ARG A 239 7.73 11.01 6.57
C ARG A 239 7.86 10.82 8.08
N GLY A 240 7.49 9.64 8.56
CA GLY A 240 7.55 9.30 9.97
C GLY A 240 7.34 7.81 10.22
N GLN A 241 6.95 7.50 11.44
CA GLN A 241 6.59 6.15 11.87
C GLN A 241 5.10 6.08 12.22
N ALA A 242 4.51 4.92 12.01
CA ALA A 242 3.16 4.57 12.44
C ALA A 242 3.20 3.25 13.22
N ASP A 243 2.15 2.96 13.98
CA ASP A 243 2.01 1.71 14.70
C ASP A 243 0.98 0.78 14.04
N ALA A 244 0.81 -0.40 14.61
CA ALA A 244 -0.17 -1.38 14.15
C ALA A 244 -1.62 -0.85 14.26
N GLY A 245 -1.92 0.04 15.21
CA GLY A 245 -3.25 0.63 15.35
C GLY A 245 -3.58 1.55 14.18
N ALA A 246 -2.64 2.41 13.78
CA ALA A 246 -2.78 3.27 12.61
C ALA A 246 -2.94 2.47 11.30
N TRP A 247 -2.24 1.34 11.17
CA TRP A 247 -2.43 0.42 10.04
C TRP A 247 -3.85 -0.17 10.01
N GLU A 248 -4.35 -0.70 11.13
CA GLU A 248 -5.71 -1.25 11.21
C GLU A 248 -6.77 -0.18 10.94
N GLN A 249 -6.56 1.04 11.45
CA GLN A 249 -7.42 2.18 11.14
C GLN A 249 -7.42 2.49 9.63
N ALA A 250 -6.24 2.51 8.98
CA ALA A 250 -6.17 2.72 7.53
C ALA A 250 -6.87 1.62 6.72
N LEU A 251 -6.77 0.36 7.17
CA LEU A 251 -7.48 -0.77 6.57
C LEU A 251 -9.00 -0.68 6.67
N GLN A 252 -9.50 -0.03 7.73
CA GLN A 252 -10.93 0.07 8.02
C GLN A 252 -11.52 1.44 7.69
N GLN A 253 -10.68 2.43 7.35
CA GLN A 253 -11.08 3.79 7.06
C GLN A 253 -12.25 3.81 6.05
N PRO A 254 -13.40 4.42 6.39
CA PRO A 254 -14.50 4.60 5.46
C PRO A 254 -14.07 5.39 4.23
N LEU A 255 -14.54 4.96 3.06
CA LEU A 255 -14.28 5.63 1.79
C LEU A 255 -15.49 6.47 1.37
N VAL A 256 -15.27 7.76 1.13
CA VAL A 256 -16.32 8.68 0.67
C VAL A 256 -16.57 8.53 -0.83
N ALA A 257 -17.85 8.58 -1.23
CA ALA A 257 -18.24 8.53 -2.65
C ALA A 257 -18.06 9.87 -3.37
N GLN A 258 -17.77 10.95 -2.65
CA GLN A 258 -17.57 12.27 -3.21
C GLN A 258 -16.59 13.07 -2.33
N CYS A 259 -15.74 13.87 -2.97
CA CYS A 259 -14.95 14.86 -2.26
C CYS A 259 -15.80 16.11 -2.06
N SER A 260 -15.76 16.68 -0.86
CA SER A 260 -16.36 17.98 -0.58
C SER A 260 -15.74 19.04 -1.49
N ALA A 261 -16.55 19.84 -2.18
CA ALA A 261 -16.05 21.06 -2.78
C ALA A 261 -15.63 22.00 -1.65
N ARG A 262 -14.39 22.51 -1.69
CA ARG A 262 -14.02 23.66 -0.87
C ARG A 262 -14.47 24.94 -1.56
#